data_AF-A0A532AH35-F1
#
_entry.id   AF-A0A532AH35-F1
#
_cell.length_a   1.000
_cell.length_b   1.000
_cell.length_c   1.000
_cell.angle_alpha   90.00
_cell.angle_beta   90.00
_cell.angle_gamma   90.00
#
_symmetry.space_group_name_H-M   'P 1'
#
loop_
_entity.id
_entity.type
_entity.pdbx_description
1 polymer ?
#
loop_
_entity_poly.entity_id
_entity_poly.type
_entity_poly.pdbx_seq_one_letter_code
_entity_poly.pdbx_strand_id
1 'polypeptide(L)'
;LSGREERMLMKLVVDGASKKVLGAHILGPDAGEMAQLLGIPLKAGLTKDDFDRTMAVHPTAAEELVTMYKPTYRVKDGERV
;
A
#
# COMPACT_ATOMS: atom_id res chain seq x y z
N LEU A 1 2.78 9.21 28.22
CA LEU A 1 1.62 9.82 27.53
C LEU A 1 1.47 9.08 26.20
N SER A 2 0.69 8.03 25.99
CA SER A 2 -0.35 7.27 26.68
C SER A 2 -0.23 5.84 26.13
N GLY A 3 -0.47 4.78 26.90
CA GLY A 3 -0.36 3.37 26.47
C GLY A 3 -1.34 2.92 25.38
N ARG A 4 -1.39 3.63 24.25
CA ARG A 4 -2.01 3.20 23.00
C ARG A 4 -1.00 2.35 22.25
N GLU A 5 -1.39 1.14 21.87
CA GLU A 5 -0.74 0.45 20.75
C GLU A 5 -0.92 1.32 19.51
N GLU A 6 0.10 2.07 19.13
CA GLU A 6 0.11 2.76 17.85
C GLU A 6 0.18 1.71 16.75
N ARG A 7 -0.91 1.59 15.99
CA ARG A 7 -0.99 0.67 14.86
C ARG A 7 -0.64 1.40 13.59
N MET A 8 0.22 0.78 12.79
CA MET A 8 0.42 1.17 11.41
C MET A 8 -0.68 0.55 10.56
N LEU A 9 -1.37 1.35 9.77
CA LEU A 9 -2.32 0.88 8.75
C LEU A 9 -1.83 1.30 7.37
N MET A 10 -1.76 0.34 6.47
CA MET A 10 -1.39 0.56 5.08
C MET A 10 -2.43 -0.13 4.19
N LYS A 11 -2.86 0.57 3.13
CA LYS A 11 -3.81 0.02 2.15
C LYS A 11 -3.42 0.47 0.76
N LEU A 12 -3.29 -0.50 -0.14
CA LEU A 12 -3.21 -0.25 -1.58
C LEU A 12 -4.56 -0.56 -2.23
N VAL A 13 -5.01 0.33 -3.11
CA VAL A 13 -6.15 0.12 -4.00
C VAL A 13 -5.61 -0.16 -5.39
N VAL A 14 -6.00 -1.29 -5.97
CA VAL A 14 -5.43 -1.79 -7.22
C VAL A 14 -6.56 -2.06 -8.20
N ASP A 15 -6.38 -1.63 -9.45
CA ASP A 15 -7.28 -2.04 -10.53
C ASP A 15 -7.14 -3.54 -10.80
N GLY A 16 -8.25 -4.27 -10.73
CA GLY A 16 -8.29 -5.71 -10.95
C GLY A 16 -7.82 -6.11 -12.35
N ALA A 17 -8.06 -5.28 -13.37
CA ALA A 17 -7.73 -5.55 -14.77
C ALA A 17 -6.29 -5.16 -15.11
N SER A 18 -5.94 -3.87 -15.00
CA SER A 18 -4.61 -3.36 -15.40
C SER A 18 -3.52 -3.59 -14.37
N LYS A 19 -3.87 -4.01 -13.15
CA LYS A 19 -2.97 -4.13 -11.99
C LYS A 19 -2.35 -2.82 -11.52
N LYS A 20 -2.71 -1.67 -12.09
CA LYS A 20 -2.23 -0.37 -11.64
C LYS A 20 -2.63 -0.11 -10.19
N VAL A 21 -1.72 0.44 -9.41
CA VAL A 21 -2.04 0.96 -8.08
C VAL A 21 -2.76 2.30 -8.25
N LEU A 22 -4.06 2.32 -7.93
CA LEU A 22 -4.93 3.48 -8.08
C LEU A 22 -4.87 4.42 -6.87
N GLY A 23 -4.53 3.88 -5.71
CA GLY A 23 -4.49 4.64 -4.47
C GLY A 23 -3.65 3.95 -3.40
N ALA A 24 -3.06 4.76 -2.54
CA ALA A 24 -2.35 4.30 -1.36
C ALA A 24 -2.79 5.13 -0.16
N HIS A 25 -3.06 4.46 0.96
CA HIS A 25 -3.50 5.10 2.20
C HIS A 25 -2.62 4.59 3.34
N ILE A 26 -2.10 5.53 4.12
CA ILE A 26 -1.21 5.25 5.23
C ILE A 26 -1.71 6.01 6.45
N LEU A 27 -1.77 5.33 7.59
CA LEU A 27 -2.03 5.92 8.90
C LEU A 27 -1.04 5.38 9.91
N GLY A 28 -0.31 6.29 10.55
CA GLY A 28 0.72 5.99 11.55
C GLY A 28 1.90 6.97 11.44
N PRO A 29 3.01 6.69 12.14
CA PRO A 29 4.23 7.48 12.05
C PRO A 29 4.71 7.61 10.59
N ASP A 30 5.24 8.78 10.24
CA ASP A 30 5.83 9.08 8.92
C ASP A 30 4.90 8.91 7.72
N ALA A 31 3.57 8.84 7.93
CA ALA A 31 2.59 8.66 6.86
C ALA A 31 2.68 9.75 5.77
N GLY A 32 2.98 11.00 6.15
CA GLY A 32 3.17 12.11 5.20
C GLY A 32 4.36 11.89 4.28
N GLU A 33 5.50 11.49 4.85
CA GLU A 33 6.74 11.19 4.10
C GLU A 33 6.53 10.00 3.15
N MET A 34 5.91 8.92 3.65
CA MET A 34 5.61 7.76 2.81
C MET A 34 4.60 8.10 1.70
N ALA A 35 3.57 8.90 1.99
CA ALA A 35 2.60 9.32 0.98
C ALA A 35 3.27 10.16 -0.13
N GLN A 36 4.19 11.06 0.22
CA GLN A 36 4.96 11.84 -0.74
C GLN A 36 5.78 10.94 -1.67
N LEU A 37 6.45 9.92 -1.13
CA LEU A 37 7.25 8.98 -1.92
C LEU A 37 6.39 8.05 -2.77
N LEU A 38 5.26 7.57 -2.26
CA LEU A 38 4.29 6.75 -3.00
C LEU A 38 3.59 7.53 -4.13
N GLY A 39 3.53 8.85 -4.03
CA GLY A 39 3.07 9.68 -5.14
C GLY A 39 3.84 9.45 -6.44
N ILE A 40 5.14 9.14 -6.36
CA ILE A 40 6.01 8.89 -7.52
C ILE A 40 5.55 7.65 -8.32
N PRO A 41 5.49 6.43 -7.74
CA PRO A 41 5.08 5.26 -8.48
C PRO A 41 3.63 5.30 -8.96
N LEU A 42 2.73 5.90 -8.17
CA LEU A 42 1.34 6.10 -8.59
C LEU A 42 1.25 7.05 -9.79
N LYS A 43 2.03 8.14 -9.79
CA LYS A 43 2.08 9.08 -10.93
C LYS A 43 2.68 8.46 -12.18
N ALA A 44 3.67 7.58 -12.02
CA ALA A 44 4.26 6.79 -13.11
C ALA A 44 3.33 5.66 -13.62
N GLY A 45 2.23 5.37 -12.90
CA GLY A 45 1.27 4.33 -13.27
C GLY A 45 1.79 2.91 -13.06
N LEU A 46 2.66 2.71 -12.06
CA LEU A 46 3.20 1.40 -11.71
C LEU A 46 2.09 0.44 -11.24
N THR A 47 2.36 -0.85 -11.45
CA THR A 47 1.47 -1.95 -11.12
C THR A 47 1.77 -2.52 -9.73
N LYS A 48 0.83 -3.28 -9.18
CA LYS A 48 1.05 -4.02 -7.93
C LYS A 48 2.20 -5.02 -8.04
N ASP A 49 2.45 -5.56 -9.23
CA ASP A 49 3.57 -6.46 -9.49
C ASP A 49 4.92 -5.72 -9.37
N ASP A 50 4.99 -4.41 -9.61
CA ASP A 50 6.21 -3.62 -9.37
C ASP A 50 6.51 -3.50 -7.87
N PHE A 51 5.48 -3.33 -7.05
CA PHE A 51 5.62 -3.32 -5.59
C PHE A 51 6.09 -4.70 -5.11
N ASP A 52 5.49 -5.79 -5.59
CA ASP A 52 5.84 -7.15 -5.16
C ASP A 52 7.24 -7.61 -5.59
N ARG A 53 7.76 -7.06 -6.70
CA ARG A 53 9.13 -7.31 -7.15
C ARG A 53 10.17 -6.46 -6.42
N THR A 54 9.74 -5.43 -5.70
CA THR A 54 10.65 -4.56 -4.95
C THR A 54 11.15 -5.27 -3.71
N MET A 55 12.47 -5.34 -3.54
CA MET A 55 13.07 -5.98 -2.38
C MET A 55 12.72 -5.21 -1.09
N ALA A 56 12.29 -5.93 -0.07
CA ALA A 56 12.04 -5.38 1.25
C ALA A 56 13.34 -4.84 1.89
N VAL A 57 13.23 -3.71 2.59
CA VAL A 57 14.29 -3.19 3.46
C VAL A 57 13.88 -3.48 4.90
N HIS A 58 14.63 -4.32 5.58
CA HIS A 58 14.31 -4.79 6.93
C HIS A 58 15.27 -4.21 7.98
N PRO A 59 14.78 -3.74 9.15
CA PRO A 59 13.38 -3.63 9.58
C PRO A 59 12.77 -2.26 9.26
N THR A 60 11.65 -2.19 8.54
CA THR A 60 10.94 -0.93 8.29
C THR A 60 9.43 -1.13 8.21
N ALA A 61 8.63 -0.13 8.61
CA ALA A 61 7.19 -0.19 8.38
C ALA A 61 6.83 -0.26 6.89
N ALA A 62 7.63 0.39 6.02
CA ALA A 62 7.39 0.43 4.58
C ALA A 62 7.61 -0.92 3.88
N GLU A 63 8.28 -1.88 4.51
CA GLU A 63 8.48 -3.22 3.94
C GLU A 63 7.14 -3.95 3.70
N GLU A 64 6.11 -3.63 4.50
CA GLU A 64 4.75 -4.15 4.32
C GLU A 64 4.13 -3.76 2.96
N LEU A 65 4.52 -2.61 2.38
CA LEU A 65 4.00 -2.16 1.08
C LEU A 65 4.42 -3.07 -0.08
N VAL A 66 5.51 -3.81 0.09
CA VAL A 66 6.12 -4.66 -0.94
C VAL A 66 5.96 -6.17 -0.66
N THR A 67 5.26 -6.52 0.42
CA THR A 67 5.01 -7.93 0.83
C THR A 67 3.52 -8.29 0.92
N MET A 68 2.60 -7.37 0.61
CA MET A 68 1.16 -7.61 0.51
C MET A 68 0.76 -8.44 -0.74
N TYR A 69 1.25 -9.67 -0.87
CA TYR A 69 1.08 -10.48 -2.09
C TYR A 69 -0.37 -10.87 -2.40
N LYS A 70 -1.20 -11.04 -1.37
CA LYS A 70 -2.60 -11.48 -1.51
C LYS A 70 -3.55 -10.32 -1.17
N PRO A 71 -4.59 -10.09 -1.98
CA PRO A 71 -5.59 -9.08 -1.66
C PRO A 71 -6.39 -9.48 -0.42
N THR A 72 -6.70 -8.51 0.44
CA THR A 72 -7.59 -8.72 1.59
C THR A 72 -9.04 -9.01 1.17
N TYR A 73 -9.50 -8.38 0.10
CA TYR A 73 -10.81 -8.58 -0.53
C TYR A 73 -10.79 -8.02 -1.96
N ARG A 74 -11.84 -8.29 -2.74
CA ARG A 74 -12.04 -7.66 -4.04
C ARG A 74 -13.35 -6.89 -4.07
N VAL A 75 -13.48 -5.98 -5.04
CA VAL A 75 -14.73 -5.29 -5.35
C VAL A 75 -15.03 -5.53 -6.81
N LYS A 76 -16.24 -6.00 -7.12
CA LYS A 76 -16.73 -6.22 -8.47
C LYS A 76 -18.10 -5.58 -8.59
N ASP A 77 -18.28 -4.73 -9.60
CA ASP A 77 -19.55 -4.03 -9.86
C ASP A 77 -20.09 -3.24 -8.64
N GLY A 78 -19.18 -2.72 -7.81
CA GLY A 78 -19.50 -1.97 -6.58
C GLY A 78 -19.70 -2.82 -5.33
N GLU A 79 -19.71 -4.15 -5.45
CA GLU A 79 -19.94 -5.07 -4.34
C GLU A 79 -18.64 -5.78 -3.91
N ARG A 80 -18.49 -6.01 -2.60
CA ARG A 80 -17.33 -6.72 -2.05
C ARG A 80 -17.49 -8.23 -2.26
N VAL A 81 -16.44 -8.88 -2.77
CA VAL A 81 -16.34 -10.33 -3.01
C VAL A 81 -15.02 -10.91 -2.50
#